data_AF-A0A3B3XQ46-F1
#
_entry.id   AF-A0A3B3XQ46-F1
#
_cell.length_a   1.000
_cell.length_b   1.000
_cell.length_c   1.000
_cell.angle_alpha   90.00
_cell.angle_beta   90.00
_cell.angle_gamma   90.00
#
_symmetry.space_group_name_H-M   'P 1'
#
loop_
_entity.id
_entity.type
_entity.pdbx_description
1 polymer ?
#
loop_
_entity_poly.entity_id
_entity_poly.type
_entity_poly.pdbx_seq_one_letter_code
_entity_poly.pdbx_strand_id
1 'polypeptide(L)'
;MSELLGNKDCIKSLRKDLVDIQGAIVDVVSRTGPISYTSWKFPNKLASDLDLMDLLEKYDFVIGEDAYNQHSHVVLLELVVDRLLFLLQSVSAYSELQRGRQGRDQSHQKGCLSVGLVVRNYWGTLLKCVNKKVNLTSLQIGRNINISTKTKTLHYSKTESYVSSPTSPGPHLCRNCSSALFSTISPQKSERSGPVHSAPFYSKAKHHNTACQMTESSLIPCDACHRVQSLLRSTGDALIDLFQSEGLPSSLKRLSGAMKDTVGPGQMTAGDVTQWAKEQLRDMRCLAKHLQDVRSTVQPLREALAKAETDRNRSSSQLASAKKEFQQEVEKHQVLMAQLESSLQTAERTSRETQQRLQEERKHSKRGKEKTCCELQQMIQKLKTQLSATRLLLDKEKAKYQSAFRQQESMQAKQNSLLKRVDALDVEREELQRQLEVKEEVDKSLFISLQKEKQTLQTRVEELEKRVAELMEHVKALRERERLLVAFPELNNWAHTQPQSTGNLILDMEQQQQSNNIRIKILEQENVTLHKSLEKLRQRGMLKIPKVRIWVGNMRYDAMRYDVGLKVGLDFSTVAHLQTGSRTEETLGRRGQDDCTSEMKHTRTRKSNIFISLH
;
A
#
# COMPACT_ATOMS: atom_id res chain seq x y z
N MET A 1 22.80 32.02 5.85
CA MET A 1 21.31 31.96 5.78
C MET A 1 20.74 33.12 4.96
N SER A 2 21.20 34.36 5.14
CA SER A 2 20.64 35.54 4.45
C SER A 2 20.74 35.49 2.91
N GLU A 3 21.70 34.75 2.35
CA GLU A 3 22.00 34.66 0.90
C GLU A 3 20.89 34.02 0.04
N LEU A 4 19.83 33.47 0.66
CA LEU A 4 18.69 32.86 -0.03
C LEU A 4 17.45 33.77 -0.06
N LEU A 5 17.40 34.82 0.77
CA LEU A 5 16.29 35.78 0.78
C LEU A 5 16.42 36.72 -0.42
N GLY A 6 15.29 37.02 -1.08
CA GLY A 6 15.26 37.85 -2.29
C GLY A 6 15.68 37.14 -3.58
N ASN A 7 15.98 35.84 -3.56
CA ASN A 7 16.31 35.10 -4.78
C ASN A 7 15.15 35.14 -5.81
N LYS A 8 15.48 35.47 -7.07
CA LYS A 8 14.57 35.65 -8.20
C LYS A 8 13.61 34.48 -8.43
N ASP A 9 14.11 33.24 -8.37
CA ASP A 9 13.31 32.06 -8.67
C ASP A 9 12.45 31.63 -7.48
N CYS A 10 12.88 31.95 -6.25
CA CYS A 10 12.02 31.84 -5.07
C CYS A 10 10.84 32.83 -5.12
N ILE A 11 11.11 34.09 -5.50
CA ILE A 11 10.06 35.11 -5.71
C ILE A 11 9.09 34.63 -6.79
N LYS A 12 9.58 34.16 -7.95
CA LYS A 12 8.72 33.58 -9.01
C LYS A 12 7.88 32.40 -8.54
N SER A 13 8.42 31.51 -7.70
CA SER A 13 7.62 30.41 -7.11
C SER A 13 6.49 30.98 -6.27
N LEU A 14 6.81 31.83 -5.27
CA LEU A 14 5.81 32.40 -4.37
C LEU A 14 4.69 33.16 -5.12
N ARG A 15 5.03 33.86 -6.21
CA ARG A 15 4.05 34.51 -7.11
C ARG A 15 3.09 33.50 -7.73
N LYS A 16 3.62 32.38 -8.25
CA LYS A 16 2.82 31.30 -8.82
C LYS A 16 1.97 30.60 -7.75
N ASP A 17 2.58 30.26 -6.62
CA ASP A 17 1.92 29.60 -5.50
C ASP A 17 0.72 30.44 -5.01
N LEU A 18 0.85 31.77 -4.97
CA LEU A 18 -0.24 32.71 -4.68
C LEU A 18 -1.38 32.66 -5.71
N VAL A 19 -1.07 32.60 -7.02
CA VAL A 19 -2.08 32.48 -8.09
C VAL A 19 -2.81 31.13 -8.00
N ASP A 20 -2.08 30.04 -7.80
CA ASP A 20 -2.65 28.68 -7.68
C ASP A 20 -3.55 28.57 -6.43
N ILE A 21 -3.15 29.14 -5.28
CA ILE A 21 -3.98 29.22 -4.08
C ILE A 21 -5.22 30.12 -4.31
N GLN A 22 -5.08 31.25 -5.00
CA GLN A 22 -6.21 32.13 -5.32
C GLN A 22 -7.23 31.44 -6.25
N GLY A 23 -6.77 30.62 -7.20
CA GLY A 23 -7.67 29.78 -8.01
C GLY A 23 -8.49 28.81 -7.16
N ALA A 24 -7.87 28.17 -6.17
CA ALA A 24 -8.56 27.30 -5.22
C ALA A 24 -9.55 28.06 -4.31
N ILE A 25 -9.20 29.28 -3.89
CA ILE A 25 -10.12 30.17 -3.15
C ILE A 25 -11.35 30.50 -4.00
N VAL A 26 -11.17 30.88 -5.27
CA VAL A 26 -12.27 31.25 -6.17
C VAL A 26 -13.23 30.07 -6.41
N ASP A 27 -12.72 28.85 -6.61
CA ASP A 27 -13.57 27.66 -6.73
C ASP A 27 -14.43 27.44 -5.46
N VAL A 28 -13.82 27.50 -4.27
CA VAL A 28 -14.53 27.29 -3.00
C VAL A 28 -15.56 28.40 -2.74
N VAL A 29 -15.19 29.67 -2.97
CA VAL A 29 -16.10 30.82 -2.80
C VAL A 29 -17.28 30.75 -3.78
N SER A 30 -17.05 30.36 -5.04
CA SER A 30 -18.12 30.22 -6.04
C SER A 30 -19.24 29.25 -5.61
N ARG A 31 -18.88 28.24 -4.81
CA ARG A 31 -19.80 27.21 -4.27
C ARG A 31 -20.38 27.55 -2.90
N THR A 32 -19.88 28.60 -2.25
CA THR A 32 -20.24 28.98 -0.88
C THR A 32 -21.03 30.29 -0.82
N GLY A 33 -20.91 31.14 -1.85
CA GLY A 33 -21.38 32.52 -1.83
C GLY A 33 -20.36 33.47 -1.17
N PRO A 34 -20.70 34.75 -0.98
CA PRO A 34 -19.79 35.74 -0.40
C PRO A 34 -19.33 35.36 1.02
N ILE A 35 -18.02 35.52 1.29
CA ILE A 35 -17.39 35.15 2.57
C ILE A 35 -16.61 36.33 3.15
N SER A 36 -17.12 36.92 4.24
CA SER A 36 -16.55 38.12 4.85
C SER A 36 -15.61 37.80 6.03
N TYR A 37 -14.39 37.34 5.74
CA TYR A 37 -13.30 37.25 6.73
C TYR A 37 -12.28 38.38 6.52
N THR A 38 -11.71 38.91 7.61
CA THR A 38 -10.60 39.88 7.54
C THR A 38 -9.31 39.21 7.09
N SER A 39 -8.50 39.91 6.31
CA SER A 39 -7.15 39.47 5.96
C SER A 39 -6.26 39.39 7.22
N TRP A 40 -5.41 38.37 7.27
CA TRP A 40 -4.39 38.19 8.29
C TRP A 40 -3.23 39.17 8.08
N LYS A 41 -2.79 39.39 6.83
CA LYS A 41 -1.72 40.33 6.49
C LYS A 41 -2.18 41.80 6.51
N PHE A 42 -3.44 42.05 6.16
CA PHE A 42 -4.04 43.39 6.13
C PHE A 42 -5.35 43.44 6.96
N PRO A 43 -5.29 43.48 8.31
CA PRO A 43 -6.47 43.40 9.18
C PRO A 43 -7.58 44.45 8.92
N ASN A 44 -7.24 45.55 8.22
CA ASN A 44 -8.16 46.62 7.83
C ASN A 44 -8.92 46.33 6.52
N LYS A 45 -8.67 45.21 5.84
CA LYS A 45 -9.35 44.77 4.62
C LYS A 45 -9.98 43.38 4.82
N LEU A 46 -11.05 43.08 4.06
CA LEU A 46 -11.49 41.69 3.90
C LEU A 46 -10.51 40.95 2.99
N ALA A 47 -10.33 39.64 3.24
CA ALA A 47 -9.48 38.79 2.41
C ALA A 47 -10.06 38.60 0.98
N SER A 48 -11.38 38.68 0.84
CA SER A 48 -12.09 38.74 -0.44
C SER A 48 -11.71 39.96 -1.29
N ASP A 49 -11.43 41.09 -0.64
CA ASP A 49 -11.30 42.41 -1.25
C ASP A 49 -9.83 42.79 -1.51
N LEU A 50 -8.92 41.83 -1.35
CA LEU A 50 -7.52 41.95 -1.71
C LEU A 50 -7.35 41.67 -3.19
N ASP A 51 -7.17 42.72 -4.00
CA ASP A 51 -6.66 42.56 -5.35
C ASP A 51 -5.28 41.89 -5.31
N LEU A 52 -5.18 40.70 -5.92
CA LEU A 52 -3.93 39.95 -5.97
C LEU A 52 -3.05 40.36 -7.15
N MET A 53 -3.63 40.92 -8.22
CA MET A 53 -2.87 41.34 -9.40
C MET A 53 -2.03 42.58 -9.05
N ASP A 54 -2.64 43.59 -8.43
CA ASP A 54 -1.93 44.78 -7.91
C ASP A 54 -0.81 44.40 -6.93
N LEU A 55 -1.11 43.48 -6.00
CA LEU A 55 -0.14 43.03 -5.00
C LEU A 55 1.01 42.23 -5.62
N LEU A 56 0.73 41.38 -6.60
CA LEU A 56 1.77 40.68 -7.34
C LEU A 56 2.58 41.66 -8.20
N GLU A 57 1.97 42.49 -9.04
CA GLU A 57 2.72 43.46 -9.87
C GLU A 57 3.67 44.32 -9.02
N LYS A 58 3.19 44.81 -7.86
CA LYS A 58 4.02 45.55 -6.90
C LYS A 58 5.22 44.76 -6.38
N TYR A 59 5.03 43.54 -5.91
CA TYR A 59 6.07 42.73 -5.26
C TYR A 59 6.76 41.75 -6.23
N ASP A 60 7.13 42.20 -7.44
CA ASP A 60 7.99 41.43 -8.36
C ASP A 60 9.49 41.64 -8.10
N PHE A 61 10.32 40.79 -8.71
CA PHE A 61 11.77 40.84 -8.62
C PHE A 61 12.36 41.97 -9.48
N VAL A 62 13.14 42.85 -8.86
CA VAL A 62 13.82 43.98 -9.51
C VAL A 62 15.32 43.71 -9.57
N ILE A 63 15.94 43.84 -10.76
CA ILE A 63 17.37 43.57 -10.93
C ILE A 63 18.19 44.66 -10.21
N GLY A 64 19.08 44.25 -9.31
CA GLY A 64 20.01 45.14 -8.58
C GLY A 64 19.49 45.64 -7.22
N GLU A 65 18.21 45.44 -6.91
CA GLU A 65 17.56 45.97 -5.69
C GLU A 65 17.41 44.88 -4.61
N ASP A 66 18.53 44.34 -4.11
CA ASP A 66 18.53 43.18 -3.21
C ASP A 66 17.72 43.39 -1.92
N ALA A 67 17.74 44.59 -1.34
CA ALA A 67 16.93 44.92 -0.17
C ALA A 67 15.41 44.93 -0.50
N TYR A 68 15.03 45.39 -1.69
CA TYR A 68 13.65 45.33 -2.17
C TYR A 68 13.21 43.90 -2.45
N ASN A 69 14.09 43.09 -3.05
CA ASN A 69 13.83 41.69 -3.33
C ASN A 69 13.66 40.90 -2.03
N GLN A 70 14.50 41.13 -1.02
CA GLN A 70 14.35 40.53 0.31
C GLN A 70 13.01 40.92 0.96
N HIS A 71 12.62 42.19 0.89
CA HIS A 71 11.31 42.64 1.38
C HIS A 71 10.15 41.96 0.62
N SER A 72 10.20 41.94 -0.71
CA SER A 72 9.17 41.32 -1.56
C SER A 72 9.04 39.82 -1.31
N HIS A 73 10.16 39.10 -1.14
CA HIS A 73 10.16 37.68 -0.76
C HIS A 73 9.43 37.45 0.57
N VAL A 74 9.68 38.27 1.60
CA VAL A 74 9.00 38.17 2.90
C VAL A 74 7.50 38.49 2.76
N VAL A 75 7.14 39.57 2.06
CA VAL A 75 5.72 39.95 1.89
C VAL A 75 4.95 38.90 1.09
N LEU A 76 5.53 38.32 0.04
CA LEU A 76 4.92 37.21 -0.70
C LEU A 76 4.73 35.97 0.17
N LEU A 77 5.68 35.64 1.05
CA LEU A 77 5.53 34.54 2.01
C LEU A 77 4.40 34.80 3.03
N GLU A 78 4.29 36.03 3.53
CA GLU A 78 3.19 36.44 4.41
C GLU A 78 1.82 36.42 3.69
N LEU A 79 1.79 36.77 2.40
CA LEU A 79 0.59 36.63 1.56
C LEU A 79 0.22 35.16 1.34
N VAL A 80 1.18 34.24 1.19
CA VAL A 80 0.88 32.80 1.10
C VAL A 80 0.19 32.33 2.39
N VAL A 81 0.67 32.77 3.57
CA VAL A 81 0.01 32.48 4.86
C VAL A 81 -1.41 33.07 4.90
N ASP A 82 -1.59 34.32 4.49
CA ASP A 82 -2.91 34.99 4.41
C ASP A 82 -3.91 34.22 3.53
N ARG A 83 -3.51 33.87 2.31
CA ARG A 83 -4.37 33.15 1.35
C ARG A 83 -4.68 31.73 1.83
N LEU A 84 -3.70 31.00 2.39
CA LEU A 84 -3.97 29.67 2.97
C LEU A 84 -4.94 29.74 4.16
N LEU A 85 -4.85 30.77 5.01
CA LEU A 85 -5.82 30.97 6.10
C LEU A 85 -7.22 31.24 5.56
N PHE A 86 -7.36 32.11 4.56
CA PHE A 86 -8.66 32.39 3.95
C PHE A 86 -9.24 31.17 3.22
N LEU A 87 -8.41 30.34 2.59
CA LEU A 87 -8.83 29.06 1.99
C LEU A 87 -9.37 28.09 3.06
N LEU A 88 -8.66 27.90 4.18
CA LEU A 88 -9.11 27.04 5.29
C LEU A 88 -10.43 27.55 5.91
N GLN A 89 -10.58 28.87 6.05
CA GLN A 89 -11.83 29.49 6.52
C GLN A 89 -12.97 29.27 5.50
N SER A 90 -12.69 29.45 4.21
CA SER A 90 -13.67 29.27 3.12
C SER A 90 -14.16 27.82 3.00
N VAL A 91 -13.25 26.84 3.05
CA VAL A 91 -13.62 25.41 3.04
C VAL A 91 -14.36 25.01 4.33
N SER A 92 -14.08 25.67 5.46
CA SER A 92 -14.88 25.50 6.69
C SER A 92 -16.32 25.99 6.52
N ALA A 93 -16.51 27.16 5.90
CA ALA A 93 -17.83 27.72 5.60
C ALA A 93 -18.61 26.83 4.61
N TYR A 94 -17.97 26.39 3.52
CA TYR A 94 -18.53 25.43 2.56
C TYR A 94 -19.00 24.13 3.24
N SER A 95 -18.16 23.58 4.14
CA SER A 95 -18.45 22.34 4.87
C SER A 95 -19.63 22.48 5.84
N GLU A 96 -19.84 23.67 6.41
CA GLU A 96 -21.01 23.97 7.25
C GLU A 96 -22.28 24.23 6.42
N LEU A 97 -22.17 24.86 5.24
CA LEU A 97 -23.27 25.03 4.29
C LEU A 97 -23.83 23.67 3.84
N GLN A 98 -22.94 22.76 3.42
CA GLN A 98 -23.24 21.36 3.07
C GLN A 98 -23.83 20.54 4.24
N ARG A 99 -23.78 21.05 5.48
CA ARG A 99 -24.36 20.37 6.63
C ARG A 99 -25.89 20.56 6.74
N GLY A 100 -26.46 21.53 6.02
CA GLY A 100 -27.89 21.89 6.03
C GLY A 100 -28.26 22.89 7.12
N ARG A 101 -27.30 23.69 7.61
CA ARG A 101 -27.52 24.62 8.74
C ARG A 101 -27.86 26.04 8.27
N GLN A 102 -28.97 26.15 7.54
CA GLN A 102 -29.61 27.45 7.27
C GLN A 102 -30.19 28.01 8.58
N GLY A 103 -30.06 29.32 8.83
CA GLY A 103 -30.68 29.94 10.02
C GLY A 103 -29.85 29.92 11.33
N ARG A 104 -28.56 30.26 11.25
CA ARG A 104 -27.97 31.20 12.22
C ARG A 104 -27.28 32.30 11.44
N ASP A 105 -27.36 33.54 11.92
CA ASP A 105 -26.63 34.65 11.32
C ASP A 105 -25.15 34.30 11.16
N GLN A 106 -24.55 34.79 10.08
CA GLN A 106 -23.10 34.90 10.01
C GLN A 106 -22.67 35.94 11.06
N SER A 107 -22.53 35.51 12.31
CA SER A 107 -22.13 36.37 13.42
C SER A 107 -20.82 37.04 13.05
N HIS A 108 -20.86 38.33 12.71
CA HIS A 108 -19.73 39.04 12.11
C HIS A 108 -18.55 39.07 13.09
N GLN A 109 -17.65 38.09 12.98
CA GLN A 109 -16.43 38.00 13.78
C GLN A 109 -15.44 39.05 13.29
N LYS A 110 -15.67 40.30 13.70
CA LYS A 110 -14.75 41.43 13.54
C LYS A 110 -13.48 41.17 14.36
N GLY A 111 -12.54 40.45 13.77
CA GLY A 111 -11.22 40.21 14.33
C GLY A 111 -10.42 39.22 13.51
N CYS A 112 -9.13 39.50 13.34
CA CYS A 112 -8.19 38.55 12.77
C CYS A 112 -8.09 37.32 13.69
N LEU A 113 -8.56 36.17 13.21
CA LEU A 113 -8.50 34.91 13.95
C LEU A 113 -7.05 34.40 13.97
N SER A 114 -6.57 33.94 15.12
CA SER A 114 -5.22 33.37 15.21
C SER A 114 -5.09 32.09 14.37
N VAL A 115 -3.92 31.90 13.77
CA VAL A 115 -3.60 30.77 12.87
C VAL A 115 -4.02 29.42 13.47
N GLY A 116 -3.65 29.17 14.73
CA GLY A 116 -4.02 27.94 15.43
C GLY A 116 -5.53 27.76 15.66
N LEU A 117 -6.29 28.86 15.82
CA LEU A 117 -7.75 28.80 15.94
C LEU A 117 -8.40 28.49 14.59
N VAL A 118 -7.92 29.08 13.49
CA VAL A 118 -8.39 28.78 12.12
C VAL A 118 -8.17 27.30 11.80
N VAL A 119 -6.94 26.79 11.99
CA VAL A 119 -6.59 25.38 11.73
C VAL A 119 -7.40 24.44 12.62
N ARG A 120 -7.56 24.74 13.91
CA ARG A 120 -8.36 23.92 14.84
C ARG A 120 -9.85 23.90 14.46
N ASN A 121 -10.40 25.03 14.01
CA ASN A 121 -11.79 25.12 13.57
C ASN A 121 -11.99 24.31 12.28
N TYR A 122 -11.11 24.47 11.29
CA TYR A 122 -11.12 23.68 10.05
C TYR A 122 -11.06 22.17 10.33
N TRP A 123 -10.08 21.72 11.12
CA TRP A 123 -9.94 20.30 11.49
C TRP A 123 -11.17 19.77 12.24
N GLY A 124 -11.69 20.57 13.19
CA GLY A 124 -12.91 20.26 13.92
C GLY A 124 -14.17 20.22 13.04
N THR A 125 -14.19 20.91 11.90
CA THR A 125 -15.28 20.82 10.90
C THR A 125 -15.10 19.62 9.97
N LEU A 126 -13.88 19.38 9.49
CA LEU A 126 -13.54 18.23 8.66
C LEU A 126 -13.90 16.90 9.35
N LEU A 127 -13.55 16.72 10.63
CA LEU A 127 -13.92 15.55 11.42
C LEU A 127 -15.46 15.35 11.53
N LYS A 128 -16.23 16.44 11.67
CA LYS A 128 -17.71 16.36 11.71
C LYS A 128 -18.27 15.90 10.36
N CYS A 129 -17.69 16.35 9.25
CA CYS A 129 -18.10 15.93 7.91
C CYS A 129 -17.75 14.47 7.62
N VAL A 130 -16.56 14.01 8.01
CA VAL A 130 -16.18 12.58 7.92
C VAL A 130 -17.13 11.71 8.75
N ASN A 131 -17.38 12.06 10.01
CA ASN A 131 -18.27 11.29 10.88
C ASN A 131 -19.73 11.28 10.38
N LYS A 132 -20.24 12.38 9.80
CA LYS A 132 -21.57 12.39 9.16
C LYS A 132 -21.63 11.43 7.97
N LYS A 133 -20.56 11.32 7.17
CA LYS A 133 -20.48 10.39 6.02
C LYS A 133 -20.41 8.92 6.48
N VAL A 134 -19.63 8.61 7.51
CA VAL A 134 -19.54 7.27 8.12
C VAL A 134 -20.88 6.84 8.72
N ASN A 135 -21.58 7.74 9.41
CA ASN A 135 -22.91 7.44 9.96
C ASN A 135 -23.98 7.22 8.88
N LEU A 136 -23.80 7.80 7.69
CA LEU A 136 -24.72 7.60 6.57
C LEU A 136 -24.51 6.25 5.88
N THR A 137 -23.26 5.77 5.74
CA THR A 137 -22.98 4.41 5.25
C THR A 137 -23.30 3.34 6.30
N SER A 138 -23.09 3.59 7.59
CA SER A 138 -23.50 2.63 8.63
C SER A 138 -25.01 2.45 8.72
N LEU A 139 -25.81 3.48 8.45
CA LEU A 139 -27.27 3.39 8.31
C LEU A 139 -27.73 2.59 7.07
N GLN A 140 -26.90 2.46 6.04
CA GLN A 140 -27.19 1.59 4.89
C GLN A 140 -26.82 0.11 5.18
N ILE A 141 -25.78 -0.13 5.97
CA ILE A 141 -25.34 -1.48 6.37
C ILE A 141 -26.20 -2.04 7.51
N GLY A 142 -26.61 -1.20 8.46
CA GLY A 142 -27.35 -1.55 9.68
C GLY A 142 -28.81 -1.96 9.51
N ARG A 143 -29.23 -2.35 8.30
CA ARG A 143 -30.53 -3.00 8.05
C ARG A 143 -30.50 -4.52 8.19
N ASN A 144 -29.30 -5.11 8.31
CA ASN A 144 -29.10 -6.51 8.66
C ASN A 144 -28.37 -6.63 10.01
N ILE A 145 -28.59 -7.76 10.69
CA ILE A 145 -28.02 -8.12 12.01
C ILE A 145 -28.59 -7.29 13.17
N ASN A 146 -29.84 -7.60 13.53
CA ASN A 146 -30.23 -7.60 14.95
C ASN A 146 -29.43 -8.69 15.67
N ILE A 147 -28.79 -8.38 16.82
CA ILE A 147 -28.63 -9.30 17.96
C ILE A 147 -28.28 -8.47 19.22
N SER A 148 -28.82 -8.89 20.36
CA SER A 148 -28.72 -8.18 21.63
C SER A 148 -27.53 -8.64 22.48
N THR A 149 -26.75 -7.70 23.01
CA THR A 149 -25.99 -7.88 24.27
C THR A 149 -26.04 -6.62 25.11
N LYS A 150 -26.63 -6.69 26.31
CA LYS A 150 -26.59 -5.64 27.33
C LYS A 150 -25.37 -5.82 28.25
N THR A 151 -24.54 -4.80 28.43
CA THR A 151 -23.74 -4.65 29.67
C THR A 151 -23.51 -3.19 30.06
N LYS A 152 -24.19 -2.80 31.14
CA LYS A 152 -23.79 -1.85 32.21
C LYS A 152 -23.20 -0.48 31.83
N THR A 153 -24.08 0.52 31.96
CA THR A 153 -23.80 1.91 32.34
C THR A 153 -22.77 2.06 33.46
N LEU A 154 -21.94 3.11 33.39
CA LEU A 154 -21.44 3.83 34.56
C LEU A 154 -21.74 5.32 34.37
N HIS A 155 -22.06 6.02 35.45
CA HIS A 155 -22.66 7.35 35.45
C HIS A 155 -21.72 8.35 36.15
N TYR A 156 -21.39 9.48 35.52
CA TYR A 156 -20.80 10.61 36.25
C TYR A 156 -21.23 11.98 35.68
N SER A 157 -22.30 12.49 36.29
CA SER A 157 -22.50 13.88 36.71
C SER A 157 -21.85 15.02 35.90
N LYS A 158 -22.69 15.70 35.10
CA LYS A 158 -22.53 17.13 34.82
C LYS A 158 -22.94 17.91 36.06
N THR A 159 -22.11 18.85 36.54
CA THR A 159 -22.49 19.81 37.59
C THR A 159 -22.25 21.23 37.10
N GLU A 160 -23.32 22.01 37.00
CA GLU A 160 -23.27 23.47 36.91
C GLU A 160 -23.57 24.03 38.30
N SER A 161 -22.79 24.99 38.78
CA SER A 161 -23.06 25.70 40.03
C SER A 161 -22.65 27.16 39.92
N TYR A 162 -23.59 28.05 40.23
CA TYR A 162 -23.38 29.51 40.29
C TYR A 162 -22.26 29.89 41.27
N VAL A 163 -21.52 30.94 40.93
CA VAL A 163 -20.92 31.86 41.92
C VAL A 163 -21.18 33.28 41.43
N SER A 164 -21.72 34.13 42.30
CA SER A 164 -22.04 35.53 42.00
C SER A 164 -20.91 36.48 42.39
N SER A 165 -20.98 37.69 41.85
CA SER A 165 -20.15 38.90 42.04
C SER A 165 -19.44 39.09 43.40
N PRO A 166 -18.28 39.77 43.38
CA PRO A 166 -18.26 41.13 43.96
C PRO A 166 -18.30 42.26 42.93
N THR A 167 -18.53 43.49 43.40
CA THR A 167 -19.06 44.60 42.58
C THR A 167 -18.14 45.84 42.55
N SER A 168 -17.97 46.40 41.35
CA SER A 168 -17.51 47.77 41.00
C SER A 168 -16.16 48.32 41.47
N PRO A 169 -15.27 48.73 40.54
CA PRO A 169 -14.28 49.80 40.75
C PRO A 169 -14.86 51.20 40.46
N GLY A 170 -14.19 52.28 40.89
CA GLY A 170 -14.60 53.65 40.55
C GLY A 170 -13.58 54.74 40.96
N PRO A 171 -12.90 55.42 40.01
CA PRO A 171 -11.96 56.51 40.30
C PRO A 171 -12.37 57.86 39.68
N HIS A 172 -12.49 58.94 40.48
CA HIS A 172 -12.70 60.30 39.95
C HIS A 172 -11.97 61.39 40.75
N LEU A 173 -11.82 62.57 40.14
CA LEU A 173 -10.92 63.66 40.55
C LEU A 173 -11.62 64.80 41.30
N CYS A 174 -10.91 65.34 42.30
CA CYS A 174 -10.80 66.73 42.75
C CYS A 174 -11.83 67.78 42.24
N ARG A 175 -12.45 68.57 43.15
CA ARG A 175 -12.01 69.97 43.44
C ARG A 175 -12.97 70.80 44.35
N ASN A 176 -12.37 71.78 45.06
CA ASN A 176 -12.92 72.97 45.73
C ASN A 176 -13.51 72.85 47.15
N CYS A 177 -13.48 74.00 47.86
CA CYS A 177 -13.73 74.20 49.30
C CYS A 177 -15.14 74.79 49.55
N SER A 178 -15.71 74.75 50.75
CA SER A 178 -15.47 75.80 51.78
C SER A 178 -16.16 75.53 53.13
N SER A 179 -15.70 76.27 54.15
CA SER A 179 -16.49 76.83 55.28
C SER A 179 -17.31 75.94 56.23
N ALA A 180 -16.73 75.76 57.44
CA ALA A 180 -17.18 76.44 58.68
C ALA A 180 -18.31 75.85 59.58
N LEU A 181 -17.92 75.59 60.84
CA LEU A 181 -18.68 75.77 62.12
C LEU A 181 -19.86 74.80 62.40
N PHE A 182 -20.35 74.56 63.63
CA PHE A 182 -20.06 75.06 64.99
C PHE A 182 -20.23 73.93 66.04
N SER A 183 -19.50 73.97 67.17
CA SER A 183 -20.01 73.86 68.57
C SER A 183 -18.87 73.57 69.57
N THR A 184 -18.61 74.40 70.60
CA THR A 184 -19.32 74.54 71.90
C THR A 184 -19.01 73.35 72.83
N ILE A 185 -18.40 73.52 74.02
CA ILE A 185 -18.96 74.14 75.23
C ILE A 185 -17.96 75.07 75.96
N SER A 186 -18.51 76.10 76.64
CA SER A 186 -17.84 76.96 77.64
C SER A 186 -18.63 76.89 78.96
N PRO A 187 -18.06 77.32 80.10
CA PRO A 187 -18.57 78.59 80.65
C PRO A 187 -17.46 79.52 81.22
N GLN A 188 -17.88 80.74 81.57
CA GLN A 188 -17.06 81.82 82.13
C GLN A 188 -17.48 82.16 83.58
N LYS A 189 -16.84 83.21 84.15
CA LYS A 189 -17.38 84.16 85.17
C LYS A 189 -17.49 83.65 86.62
N SER A 190 -17.42 84.50 87.66
CA SER A 190 -17.00 85.92 87.78
C SER A 190 -16.95 86.37 89.26
N GLU A 191 -16.09 87.34 89.58
CA GLU A 191 -16.13 88.20 90.81
C GLU A 191 -15.98 87.40 92.15
N ARG A 192 -15.73 87.98 93.34
CA ARG A 192 -15.88 89.35 93.89
C ARG A 192 -15.04 89.49 95.18
N SER A 193 -14.72 90.73 95.60
CA SER A 193 -14.50 91.21 97.01
C SER A 193 -13.71 90.38 98.06
N GLY A 194 -12.79 91.03 98.81
CA GLY A 194 -12.22 90.50 100.07
C GLY A 194 -12.66 91.28 101.33
N PRO A 195 -12.16 90.90 102.53
CA PRO A 195 -11.93 91.79 103.68
C PRO A 195 -10.42 91.88 104.02
N VAL A 196 -9.81 92.98 104.49
CA VAL A 196 -10.07 93.83 105.68
C VAL A 196 -9.75 93.14 107.02
N HIS A 197 -8.54 93.43 107.54
CA HIS A 197 -8.23 93.71 108.94
C HIS A 197 -7.03 94.68 108.94
N SER A 198 -7.13 95.94 109.40
CA SER A 198 -7.33 96.44 110.78
C SER A 198 -6.02 96.49 111.58
N ALA A 199 -5.62 97.71 111.96
CA ALA A 199 -4.35 98.01 112.64
C ALA A 199 -4.47 98.05 114.18
N PRO A 200 -3.34 98.20 114.88
CA PRO A 200 -3.19 99.26 115.87
C PRO A 200 -2.26 100.36 115.30
N PHE A 201 -2.62 101.64 115.23
CA PHE A 201 -2.88 102.54 116.36
C PHE A 201 -1.83 102.46 117.48
N TYR A 202 -0.82 103.34 117.38
CA TYR A 202 -0.20 103.98 118.53
C TYR A 202 -0.10 105.49 118.32
N SER A 203 0.01 106.22 119.42
CA SER A 203 -0.43 107.61 119.55
C SER A 203 0.54 108.67 119.03
N LYS A 204 -0.02 109.88 118.79
CA LYS A 204 0.70 111.16 118.68
C LYS A 204 1.89 111.25 119.65
N ALA A 205 3.06 111.59 119.11
CA ALA A 205 4.10 112.28 119.86
C ALA A 205 4.38 113.63 119.18
N LYS A 206 4.01 114.74 119.82
CA LYS A 206 4.49 116.07 119.43
C LYS A 206 5.95 116.15 119.86
N HIS A 207 6.90 115.98 118.93
CA HIS A 207 8.28 116.35 119.21
C HIS A 207 8.50 117.80 118.78
N HIS A 208 8.79 118.62 119.78
CA HIS A 208 9.11 120.02 119.63
C HIS A 208 10.48 120.14 118.95
N ASN A 209 10.66 121.14 118.10
CA ASN A 209 11.98 121.50 117.57
C ASN A 209 12.77 122.25 118.66
N THR A 210 13.13 121.53 119.72
CA THR A 210 13.92 122.06 120.83
C THR A 210 15.35 122.23 120.39
N ALA A 211 15.85 123.47 120.41
CA ALA A 211 17.25 123.77 120.18
C ALA A 211 18.10 123.29 121.38
N CYS A 212 18.40 121.99 121.44
CA CYS A 212 19.37 121.46 122.38
C CYS A 212 20.78 121.89 121.95
N GLN A 213 21.42 122.71 122.78
CA GLN A 213 22.84 123.01 122.66
C GLN A 213 23.64 121.70 122.77
N MET A 214 24.60 121.48 121.87
CA MET A 214 25.47 120.31 121.96
C MET A 214 26.48 120.48 123.10
N THR A 215 26.19 119.88 124.25
CA THR A 215 27.23 119.38 125.15
C THR A 215 27.78 118.06 124.61
N GLU A 216 29.05 117.78 124.86
CA GLU A 216 29.79 116.71 124.18
C GLU A 216 29.16 115.34 124.40
N SER A 217 28.59 114.79 123.33
CA SER A 217 28.03 113.44 123.29
C SER A 217 29.10 112.49 122.74
N SER A 218 29.43 111.44 123.50
CA SER A 218 30.52 110.52 123.15
C SER A 218 30.35 109.89 121.77
N LEU A 219 31.46 109.56 121.10
CA LEU A 219 31.54 108.97 119.74
C LEU A 219 30.96 107.54 119.61
N ILE A 220 30.11 107.10 120.53
CA ILE A 220 29.56 105.74 120.60
C ILE A 220 28.20 105.72 119.88
N PRO A 221 27.99 104.88 118.85
CA PRO A 221 26.68 104.69 118.24
C PRO A 221 25.66 104.15 119.24
N CYS A 222 24.42 104.62 119.20
CA CYS A 222 23.34 104.03 119.99
C CYS A 222 23.04 102.58 119.55
N ASP A 223 22.45 101.78 120.44
CA ASP A 223 22.16 100.34 120.20
C ASP A 223 21.47 100.05 118.87
N ALA A 224 20.54 100.90 118.44
CA ALA A 224 19.86 100.76 117.16
C ALA A 224 20.84 100.89 115.98
N CYS A 225 21.70 101.92 116.00
CA CYS A 225 22.75 102.10 115.01
C CYS A 225 23.79 100.98 115.04
N HIS A 226 24.22 100.53 116.23
CA HIS A 226 25.16 99.41 116.35
C HIS A 226 24.57 98.10 115.79
N ARG A 227 23.30 97.79 116.09
CA ARG A 227 22.60 96.62 115.53
C ARG A 227 22.46 96.71 114.01
N VAL A 228 22.14 97.88 113.46
CA VAL A 228 22.10 98.10 112.00
C VAL A 228 23.48 97.93 111.36
N GLN A 229 24.55 98.46 111.96
CA GLN A 229 25.93 98.28 111.48
C GLN A 229 26.36 96.80 111.53
N SER A 230 26.03 96.07 112.60
CA SER A 230 26.30 94.64 112.72
C SER A 230 25.56 93.80 111.68
N LEU A 231 24.28 94.11 111.41
CA LEU A 231 23.49 93.45 110.38
C LEU A 231 24.01 93.76 108.97
N LEU A 232 24.42 95.00 108.72
CA LEU A 232 24.98 95.44 107.44
C LEU A 232 26.31 94.74 107.14
N ARG A 233 27.19 94.58 108.15
CA ARG A 233 28.41 93.76 108.03
C ARG A 233 28.07 92.29 107.77
N SER A 234 27.26 91.67 108.63
CA SER A 234 26.91 90.24 108.51
C SER A 234 26.25 89.87 107.17
N THR A 235 25.34 90.71 106.65
CA THR A 235 24.74 90.53 105.31
C THR A 235 25.69 90.87 104.17
N GLY A 236 26.75 91.62 104.43
CA GLY A 236 27.83 91.89 103.48
C GLY A 236 28.82 90.75 103.39
N ASP A 237 29.27 90.21 104.52
CA ASP A 237 30.18 89.07 104.58
C ASP A 237 29.53 87.81 103.96
N ALA A 238 28.24 87.56 104.23
CA ALA A 238 27.48 86.49 103.55
C ALA A 238 27.36 86.69 102.02
N LEU A 239 27.33 87.93 101.54
CA LEU A 239 27.35 88.23 100.10
C LEU A 239 28.75 88.03 99.49
N ILE A 240 29.81 88.33 100.24
CA ILE A 240 31.20 88.08 99.86
C ILE A 240 31.45 86.57 99.70
N ASP A 241 30.95 85.75 100.63
CA ASP A 241 31.08 84.29 100.57
C ASP A 241 30.29 83.67 99.42
N LEU A 242 29.06 84.16 99.15
CA LEU A 242 28.28 83.76 97.98
C LEU A 242 28.97 84.13 96.66
N PHE A 243 29.56 85.32 96.57
CA PHE A 243 30.37 85.68 95.41
C PHE A 243 31.59 84.76 95.25
N GLN A 244 32.19 84.30 96.35
CA GLN A 244 33.29 83.35 96.32
C GLN A 244 32.85 81.93 95.91
N SER A 245 31.65 81.46 96.28
CA SER A 245 31.15 80.15 95.83
C SER A 245 30.84 80.13 94.33
N GLU A 246 30.24 81.19 93.81
CA GLU A 246 29.89 81.31 92.39
C GLU A 246 31.07 81.79 91.50
N GLY A 247 32.27 81.97 92.08
CA GLY A 247 33.48 82.41 91.35
C GLY A 247 33.43 83.85 90.85
N LEU A 248 32.56 84.70 91.42
CA LEU A 248 32.31 86.07 90.99
C LEU A 248 33.19 87.09 91.75
N PRO A 249 33.64 88.17 91.09
CA PRO A 249 34.42 89.22 91.75
C PRO A 249 33.53 90.15 92.58
N SER A 250 33.62 90.07 93.91
CA SER A 250 32.92 90.99 94.82
C SER A 250 33.66 92.32 94.98
N SER A 251 32.92 93.42 94.83
CA SER A 251 33.36 94.79 95.13
C SER A 251 33.39 95.01 96.64
N LEU A 252 32.43 94.45 97.37
CA LEU A 252 32.33 94.53 98.83
C LEU A 252 33.49 93.82 99.53
N LYS A 253 34.00 92.71 98.98
CA LYS A 253 35.20 92.01 99.48
C LYS A 253 36.44 92.91 99.47
N ARG A 254 36.59 93.73 98.43
CA ARG A 254 37.68 94.70 98.32
C ARG A 254 37.55 95.81 99.36
N LEU A 255 36.33 96.28 99.60
CA LEU A 255 36.04 97.28 100.63
C LEU A 255 36.25 96.74 102.05
N SER A 256 35.78 95.51 102.33
CA SER A 256 35.96 94.82 103.61
C SER A 256 37.44 94.62 103.98
N GLY A 257 38.32 94.40 102.98
CA GLY A 257 39.76 94.48 103.17
C GLY A 257 40.22 95.86 103.65
N ALA A 258 40.03 96.89 102.82
CA ALA A 258 40.48 98.26 103.12
C ALA A 258 39.91 98.85 104.43
N MET A 259 38.72 98.40 104.86
CA MET A 259 38.08 98.84 106.11
C MET A 259 38.60 98.12 107.36
N LYS A 260 39.19 96.92 107.25
CA LYS A 260 39.88 96.27 108.38
C LYS A 260 41.16 97.00 108.77
N ASP A 261 41.79 97.67 107.81
CA ASP A 261 43.07 98.36 108.00
C ASP A 261 42.92 99.80 108.54
N THR A 262 41.69 100.34 108.60
CA THR A 262 41.45 101.79 108.79
C THR A 262 40.53 102.16 109.96
N VAL A 263 39.76 101.23 110.54
CA VAL A 263 38.82 101.54 111.64
C VAL A 263 38.92 100.54 112.79
N GLY A 264 38.97 101.03 114.02
CA GLY A 264 39.03 100.22 115.24
C GLY A 264 37.83 99.27 115.43
N PRO A 265 37.99 98.21 116.24
CA PRO A 265 37.02 97.12 116.32
C PRO A 265 35.66 97.55 116.91
N GLY A 266 34.65 97.71 116.04
CA GLY A 266 33.23 97.68 116.43
C GLY A 266 32.36 98.83 115.91
N GLN A 267 32.93 99.85 115.28
CA GLN A 267 32.18 101.03 114.80
C GLN A 267 32.37 101.26 113.29
N MET A 268 31.39 101.89 112.65
CA MET A 268 31.44 102.42 111.28
C MET A 268 31.03 103.89 111.33
N THR A 269 31.73 104.76 110.58
CA THR A 269 31.28 106.15 110.35
C THR A 269 30.04 106.18 109.45
N ALA A 270 29.36 107.33 109.37
CA ALA A 270 28.27 107.52 108.41
C ALA A 270 28.74 107.37 106.94
N GLY A 271 30.01 107.70 106.64
CA GLY A 271 30.63 107.46 105.34
C GLY A 271 30.80 105.98 105.05
N ASP A 272 31.35 105.22 105.99
CA ASP A 272 31.56 103.77 105.91
C ASP A 272 30.25 103.02 105.67
N VAL A 273 29.20 103.32 106.45
CA VAL A 273 27.86 102.74 106.29
C VAL A 273 27.32 103.01 104.89
N THR A 274 27.49 104.25 104.40
CA THR A 274 27.04 104.66 103.06
C THR A 274 27.83 103.97 101.95
N GLN A 275 29.14 103.76 102.11
CA GLN A 275 30.00 103.13 101.12
C GLN A 275 29.80 101.61 101.08
N TRP A 276 29.66 100.96 102.24
CA TRP A 276 29.31 99.55 102.35
C TRP A 276 27.97 99.25 101.69
N ALA A 277 26.93 100.03 102.00
CA ALA A 277 25.62 99.88 101.37
C ALA A 277 25.67 100.09 99.85
N LYS A 278 26.52 101.00 99.33
CA LYS A 278 26.71 101.21 97.89
C LYS A 278 27.36 100.01 97.19
N GLU A 279 28.45 99.46 97.73
CA GLU A 279 29.12 98.30 97.12
C GLU A 279 28.32 97.01 97.33
N GLN A 280 27.61 96.85 98.44
CA GLN A 280 26.66 95.74 98.65
C GLN A 280 25.50 95.81 97.64
N LEU A 281 24.94 96.99 97.36
CA LEU A 281 23.94 97.20 96.31
C LEU A 281 24.53 97.03 94.90
N ARG A 282 25.84 97.21 94.70
CA ARG A 282 26.52 96.93 93.43
C ARG A 282 26.66 95.44 93.21
N ASP A 283 27.18 94.71 94.19
CA ASP A 283 27.34 93.25 94.12
C ASP A 283 25.97 92.57 94.00
N MET A 284 24.94 93.00 94.74
CA MET A 284 23.56 92.51 94.56
C MET A 284 23.02 92.70 93.12
N ARG A 285 23.39 93.80 92.43
CA ARG A 285 23.02 94.01 91.01
C ARG A 285 23.84 93.15 90.05
N CYS A 286 25.13 92.92 90.34
CA CYS A 286 25.97 91.99 89.58
C CYS A 286 25.46 90.55 89.70
N LEU A 287 25.06 90.11 90.90
CA LEU A 287 24.45 88.81 91.15
C LEU A 287 23.08 88.68 90.45
N ALA A 288 22.22 89.70 90.56
CA ALA A 288 20.93 89.71 89.88
C ALA A 288 21.09 89.59 88.34
N LYS A 289 22.09 90.26 87.75
CA LYS A 289 22.43 90.07 86.34
C LYS A 289 22.93 88.65 86.07
N HIS A 290 23.90 88.14 86.84
CA HIS A 290 24.44 86.79 86.63
C HIS A 290 23.34 85.71 86.69
N LEU A 291 22.45 85.78 87.69
CA LEU A 291 21.30 84.88 87.81
C LEU A 291 20.32 84.99 86.63
N GLN A 292 20.20 86.17 86.01
CA GLN A 292 19.38 86.37 84.82
C GLN A 292 20.08 85.85 83.54
N ASP A 293 21.39 86.00 83.43
CA ASP A 293 22.20 85.48 82.31
C ASP A 293 22.30 83.93 82.35
N VAL A 294 22.42 83.35 83.55
CA VAL A 294 22.33 81.88 83.76
C VAL A 294 20.91 81.39 83.45
N ARG A 295 19.86 82.12 83.87
CA ARG A 295 18.47 81.74 83.56
C ARG A 295 18.17 81.81 82.06
N SER A 296 18.65 82.85 81.36
CA SER A 296 18.42 83.04 79.93
C SER A 296 19.20 82.09 79.03
N THR A 297 20.27 81.46 79.54
CA THR A 297 21.02 80.40 78.85
C THR A 297 20.52 78.99 79.20
N VAL A 298 20.23 78.70 80.47
CA VAL A 298 19.74 77.38 80.91
C VAL A 298 18.34 77.07 80.37
N GLN A 299 17.45 78.05 80.24
CA GLN A 299 16.08 77.78 79.77
C GLN A 299 16.03 77.32 78.30
N PRO A 300 16.67 78.00 77.31
CA PRO A 300 16.78 77.47 75.94
C PRO A 300 17.51 76.13 75.85
N LEU A 301 18.51 75.87 76.71
CA LEU A 301 19.19 74.57 76.75
C LEU A 301 18.27 73.44 77.23
N ARG A 302 17.38 73.70 78.20
CA ARG A 302 16.34 72.74 78.63
C ARG A 302 15.31 72.48 77.52
N GLU A 303 14.89 73.52 76.83
CA GLU A 303 13.94 73.40 75.70
C GLU A 303 14.56 72.66 74.51
N ALA A 304 15.84 72.94 74.19
CA ALA A 304 16.59 72.22 73.17
C ALA A 304 16.83 70.75 73.53
N LEU A 305 17.12 70.45 74.79
CA LEU A 305 17.27 69.06 75.29
C LEU A 305 15.94 68.31 75.20
N ALA A 306 14.85 68.88 75.72
CA ALA A 306 13.52 68.27 75.64
C ALA A 306 13.10 68.01 74.19
N LYS A 307 13.36 68.97 73.27
CA LYS A 307 13.16 68.76 71.84
C LYS A 307 14.01 67.60 71.31
N ALA A 308 15.32 67.58 71.57
CA ALA A 308 16.21 66.53 71.12
C ALA A 308 15.81 65.14 71.66
N GLU A 309 15.28 65.05 72.88
CA GLU A 309 14.69 63.83 73.42
C GLU A 309 13.43 63.40 72.66
N THR A 310 12.52 64.32 72.33
CA THR A 310 11.35 63.98 71.51
C THR A 310 11.74 63.55 70.09
N ASP A 311 12.70 64.21 69.45
CA ASP A 311 13.21 63.85 68.12
C ASP A 311 13.98 62.50 68.15
N ARG A 312 14.72 62.21 69.23
CA ARG A 312 15.34 60.89 69.47
C ARG A 312 14.30 59.80 69.67
N ASN A 313 13.27 60.03 70.48
CA ASN A 313 12.20 59.07 70.73
C ASN A 313 11.38 58.80 69.45
N ARG A 314 11.12 59.84 68.64
CA ARG A 314 10.48 59.73 67.32
C ARG A 314 11.32 58.89 66.36
N SER A 315 12.62 59.20 66.24
CA SER A 315 13.54 58.47 65.36
C SER A 315 13.70 57.00 65.78
N SER A 316 13.76 56.74 67.10
CA SER A 316 13.77 55.38 67.67
C SER A 316 12.49 54.61 67.33
N SER A 317 11.33 55.28 67.41
CA SER A 317 10.02 54.68 67.06
C SER A 317 9.93 54.34 65.57
N GLN A 318 10.43 55.23 64.70
CA GLN A 318 10.48 55.01 63.24
C GLN A 318 11.46 53.90 62.86
N LEU A 319 12.61 53.80 63.53
CA LEU A 319 13.56 52.70 63.33
C LEU A 319 12.96 51.36 63.79
N ALA A 320 12.20 51.35 64.89
CA ALA A 320 11.51 50.16 65.38
C ALA A 320 10.38 49.70 64.41
N SER A 321 9.59 50.61 63.83
CA SER A 321 8.58 50.24 62.84
C SER A 321 9.21 49.75 61.54
N ALA A 322 10.18 50.49 60.99
CA ALA A 322 10.90 50.10 59.76
C ALA A 322 11.61 48.73 59.90
N LYS A 323 12.22 48.45 61.07
CA LYS A 323 12.81 47.14 61.36
C LYS A 323 11.76 46.02 61.38
N LYS A 324 10.57 46.28 61.94
CA LYS A 324 9.46 45.31 61.96
C LYS A 324 8.89 45.07 60.56
N GLU A 325 8.71 46.13 59.76
CA GLU A 325 8.25 46.05 58.38
C GLU A 325 9.23 45.25 57.50
N PHE A 326 10.54 45.54 57.61
CA PHE A 326 11.58 44.77 56.92
C PHE A 326 11.60 43.29 57.34
N GLN A 327 11.49 43.00 58.64
CA GLN A 327 11.43 41.63 59.14
C GLN A 327 10.22 40.87 58.58
N GLN A 328 9.03 41.51 58.54
CA GLN A 328 7.84 40.93 57.93
C GLN A 328 7.99 40.70 56.42
N GLU A 329 8.71 41.57 55.71
CA GLU A 329 8.97 41.39 54.28
C GLU A 329 9.98 40.27 54.01
N VAL A 330 10.98 40.10 54.87
CA VAL A 330 11.89 38.93 54.84
C VAL A 330 11.13 37.63 55.08
N GLU A 331 10.22 37.59 56.06
CA GLU A 331 9.37 36.43 56.35
C GLU A 331 8.44 36.07 55.16
N LYS A 332 7.80 37.07 54.53
CA LYS A 332 7.02 36.87 53.29
C LYS A 332 7.88 36.29 52.16
N HIS A 333 9.07 36.85 51.93
CA HIS A 333 9.98 36.35 50.89
C HIS A 333 10.46 34.93 51.18
N GLN A 334 10.75 34.57 52.44
CA GLN A 334 11.10 33.19 52.80
C GLN A 334 9.98 32.20 52.50
N VAL A 335 8.73 32.55 52.85
CA VAL A 335 7.55 31.71 52.55
C VAL A 335 7.34 31.59 51.03
N LEU A 336 7.46 32.69 50.28
CA LEU A 336 7.32 32.68 48.83
C LEU A 336 8.42 31.85 48.13
N MET A 337 9.67 31.97 48.58
CA MET A 337 10.79 31.15 48.08
C MET A 337 10.53 29.66 48.32
N ALA A 338 10.14 29.26 49.54
CA ALA A 338 9.83 27.86 49.85
C ALA A 338 8.64 27.32 49.01
N GLN A 339 7.63 28.15 48.71
CA GLN A 339 6.54 27.79 47.81
C GLN A 339 7.01 27.62 46.36
N LEU A 340 7.87 28.51 45.86
CA LEU A 340 8.44 28.44 44.51
C LEU A 340 9.37 27.23 44.35
N GLU A 341 10.20 26.93 45.34
CA GLU A 341 11.06 25.74 45.35
C GLU A 341 10.24 24.43 45.36
N SER A 342 9.19 24.36 46.20
CA SER A 342 8.28 23.22 46.22
C SER A 342 7.55 23.04 44.88
N SER A 343 7.06 24.14 44.30
CA SER A 343 6.44 24.17 42.97
C SER A 343 7.41 23.67 41.89
N LEU A 344 8.65 24.20 41.87
CA LEU A 344 9.70 23.78 40.94
C LEU A 344 9.98 22.28 41.08
N GLN A 345 10.19 21.77 42.29
CA GLN A 345 10.44 20.33 42.49
C GLN A 345 9.26 19.45 42.03
N THR A 346 8.00 19.88 42.19
CA THR A 346 6.84 19.12 41.68
C THR A 346 6.74 19.17 40.15
N ALA A 347 7.04 20.32 39.54
CA ALA A 347 7.14 20.45 38.09
C ALA A 347 8.28 19.57 37.51
N GLU A 348 9.44 19.51 38.19
CA GLU A 348 10.53 18.63 37.77
C GLU A 348 10.18 17.13 37.92
N ARG A 349 9.55 16.71 39.03
CA ARG A 349 9.13 15.32 39.23
C ARG A 349 8.16 14.88 38.14
N THR A 350 7.10 15.66 37.90
CA THR A 350 6.10 15.37 36.86
C THR A 350 6.70 15.42 35.44
N SER A 351 7.68 16.30 35.19
CA SER A 351 8.45 16.31 33.94
C SER A 351 9.27 15.02 33.76
N ARG A 352 10.00 14.56 34.78
CA ARG A 352 10.74 13.29 34.75
C ARG A 352 9.81 12.09 34.53
N GLU A 353 8.69 12.02 35.24
CA GLU A 353 7.70 10.94 35.11
C GLU A 353 6.99 10.91 33.75
N THR A 354 6.72 12.08 33.15
CA THR A 354 6.11 12.14 31.80
C THR A 354 7.14 11.79 30.74
N GLN A 355 8.40 12.21 30.88
CA GLN A 355 9.51 11.78 30.03
C GLN A 355 9.74 10.26 30.10
N GLN A 356 9.68 9.66 31.28
CA GLN A 356 9.78 8.20 31.46
C GLN A 356 8.61 7.47 30.79
N ARG A 357 7.36 7.88 31.05
CA ARG A 357 6.17 7.31 30.39
C ARG A 357 6.25 7.38 28.86
N LEU A 358 6.62 8.53 28.30
CA LEU A 358 6.83 8.69 26.85
C LEU A 358 7.97 7.81 26.31
N GLN A 359 9.02 7.57 27.10
CA GLN A 359 10.10 6.65 26.73
C GLN A 359 9.63 5.18 26.73
N GLU A 360 8.76 4.79 27.66
CA GLU A 360 8.17 3.46 27.75
C GLU A 360 7.13 3.22 26.66
N GLU A 361 6.24 4.17 26.39
CA GLU A 361 5.33 4.15 25.24
C GLU A 361 6.11 4.05 23.92
N ARG A 362 7.23 4.78 23.78
CA ARG A 362 8.11 4.69 22.61
C ARG A 362 8.78 3.30 22.49
N LYS A 363 9.20 2.68 23.59
CA LYS A 363 9.71 1.29 23.62
C LYS A 363 8.61 0.29 23.24
N HIS A 364 7.40 0.45 23.79
CA HIS A 364 6.25 -0.42 23.52
C HIS A 364 5.81 -0.32 22.05
N SER A 365 5.69 0.91 21.52
CA SER A 365 5.36 1.17 20.12
C SER A 365 6.41 0.61 19.15
N LYS A 366 7.70 0.72 19.47
CA LYS A 366 8.78 0.05 18.73
C LYS A 366 8.58 -1.47 18.71
N ARG A 367 8.46 -2.10 19.88
CA ARG A 367 8.26 -3.56 20.00
C ARG A 367 7.00 -4.06 19.30
N GLY A 368 5.93 -3.24 19.27
CA GLY A 368 4.73 -3.52 18.49
C GLY A 368 4.98 -3.49 16.97
N LYS A 369 5.68 -2.48 16.47
CA LYS A 369 6.06 -2.35 15.06
C LYS A 369 7.05 -3.43 14.62
N GLU A 370 7.97 -3.83 15.49
CA GLU A 370 8.91 -4.94 15.25
C GLU A 370 8.15 -6.27 15.10
N LYS A 371 7.21 -6.57 15.99
CA LYS A 371 6.34 -7.76 15.88
C LYS A 371 5.56 -7.79 14.57
N THR A 372 4.82 -6.73 14.25
CA THR A 372 4.01 -6.69 13.01
C THR A 372 4.88 -6.71 11.75
N CYS A 373 6.10 -6.15 11.80
CA CYS A 373 7.08 -6.29 10.73
C CYS A 373 7.49 -7.75 10.52
N CYS A 374 7.81 -8.49 11.60
CA CYS A 374 8.13 -9.91 11.53
C CYS A 374 6.95 -10.76 11.01
N GLU A 375 5.72 -10.49 11.48
CA GLU A 375 4.50 -11.18 11.03
C GLU A 375 4.24 -10.95 9.53
N LEU A 376 4.37 -9.71 9.05
CA LEU A 376 4.26 -9.36 7.64
C LEU A 376 5.39 -10.01 6.80
N GLN A 377 6.62 -10.02 7.31
CA GLN A 377 7.76 -10.64 6.62
C GLN A 377 7.58 -12.17 6.48
N GLN A 378 7.06 -12.84 7.51
CA GLN A 378 6.68 -14.26 7.45
C GLN A 378 5.55 -14.49 6.45
N MET A 379 4.52 -13.63 6.43
CA MET A 379 3.42 -13.73 5.46
C MET A 379 3.91 -13.54 4.02
N ILE A 380 4.77 -12.54 3.76
CA ILE A 380 5.39 -12.30 2.45
C ILE A 380 6.20 -13.53 2.01
N GLN A 381 7.00 -14.12 2.90
CA GLN A 381 7.79 -15.32 2.58
C GLN A 381 6.89 -16.53 2.29
N LYS A 382 5.79 -16.71 3.02
CA LYS A 382 4.79 -17.76 2.77
C LYS A 382 4.07 -17.58 1.43
N LEU A 383 3.67 -16.36 1.09
CA LEU A 383 3.06 -16.04 -0.21
C LEU A 383 4.08 -16.25 -1.35
N LYS A 384 5.36 -15.90 -1.14
CA LYS A 384 6.45 -16.11 -2.11
C LYS A 384 6.70 -17.60 -2.39
N THR A 385 6.71 -18.46 -1.36
CA THR A 385 6.86 -19.91 -1.57
C THR A 385 5.63 -20.50 -2.27
N GLN A 386 4.41 -20.12 -1.86
CA GLN A 386 3.17 -20.54 -2.55
C GLN A 386 3.17 -20.12 -4.03
N LEU A 387 3.52 -18.87 -4.35
CA LEU A 387 3.59 -18.37 -5.74
C LEU A 387 4.63 -19.15 -6.55
N SER A 388 5.78 -19.49 -5.96
CA SER A 388 6.80 -20.32 -6.64
C SER A 388 6.32 -21.75 -6.92
N ALA A 389 5.54 -22.35 -6.02
CA ALA A 389 4.95 -23.68 -6.21
C ALA A 389 3.87 -23.67 -7.30
N THR A 390 2.97 -22.67 -7.27
CA THR A 390 1.94 -22.48 -8.31
C THR A 390 2.57 -22.24 -9.69
N ARG A 391 3.67 -21.47 -9.76
CA ARG A 391 4.43 -21.28 -11.02
C ARG A 391 5.01 -22.59 -11.53
N LEU A 392 5.63 -23.40 -10.67
CA LEU A 392 6.18 -24.71 -11.05
C LEU A 392 5.08 -25.68 -11.55
N LEU A 393 3.88 -25.65 -10.96
CA LEU A 393 2.74 -26.43 -11.44
C LEU A 393 2.24 -25.94 -12.81
N LEU A 394 2.11 -24.62 -12.99
CA LEU A 394 1.73 -24.02 -14.27
C LEU A 394 2.74 -24.35 -15.39
N ASP A 395 4.04 -24.26 -15.10
CA ASP A 395 5.08 -24.53 -16.10
C ASP A 395 5.19 -26.04 -16.42
N LYS A 396 4.87 -26.94 -15.49
CA LYS A 396 4.64 -28.37 -15.76
C LYS A 396 3.43 -28.60 -16.68
N GLU A 397 2.31 -27.91 -16.45
CA GLU A 397 1.10 -28.09 -17.27
C GLU A 397 1.29 -27.56 -18.70
N LYS A 398 1.99 -26.43 -18.86
CA LYS A 398 2.45 -25.95 -20.19
C LYS A 398 3.29 -26.99 -20.92
N ALA A 399 4.21 -27.67 -20.23
CA ALA A 399 5.05 -28.70 -20.84
C ALA A 399 4.22 -29.92 -21.29
N LYS A 400 3.23 -30.37 -20.49
CA LYS A 400 2.28 -31.40 -20.92
C LYS A 400 1.48 -30.96 -22.15
N TYR A 401 0.92 -29.74 -22.14
CA TYR A 401 0.15 -29.19 -23.25
C TYR A 401 0.97 -29.14 -24.54
N GLN A 402 2.21 -28.65 -24.47
CA GLN A 402 3.13 -28.64 -25.62
C GLN A 402 3.47 -30.06 -26.11
N SER A 403 3.60 -31.04 -25.22
CA SER A 403 3.82 -32.44 -25.62
C SER A 403 2.60 -33.04 -26.31
N ALA A 404 1.39 -32.78 -25.79
CA ALA A 404 0.13 -33.23 -26.39
C ALA A 404 -0.12 -32.56 -27.74
N PHE A 405 0.21 -31.27 -27.89
CA PHE A 405 0.12 -30.53 -29.14
C PHE A 405 1.00 -31.15 -30.23
N ARG A 406 2.28 -31.43 -29.94
CA ARG A 406 3.19 -32.13 -30.88
C ARG A 406 2.71 -33.54 -31.23
N GLN A 407 2.08 -34.24 -30.28
CA GLN A 407 1.47 -35.54 -30.55
C GLN A 407 0.27 -35.41 -31.50
N GLN A 408 -0.58 -34.38 -31.32
CA GLN A 408 -1.68 -34.07 -32.25
C GLN A 408 -1.18 -33.74 -33.65
N GLU A 409 -0.16 -32.89 -33.78
CA GLU A 409 0.49 -32.59 -35.07
C GLU A 409 1.02 -33.87 -35.75
N SER A 410 1.68 -34.76 -35.00
CA SER A 410 2.18 -36.04 -35.51
C SER A 410 1.06 -37.00 -35.94
N MET A 411 -0.05 -37.06 -35.18
CA MET A 411 -1.22 -37.86 -35.55
C MET A 411 -1.90 -37.32 -36.82
N GLN A 412 -2.05 -35.99 -36.94
CA GLN A 412 -2.64 -35.35 -38.11
C GLN A 412 -1.74 -35.51 -39.35
N ALA A 413 -0.42 -35.41 -39.21
CA ALA A 413 0.52 -35.72 -40.28
C ALA A 413 0.41 -37.18 -40.76
N LYS A 414 0.23 -38.13 -39.83
CA LYS A 414 -0.03 -39.55 -40.16
C LYS A 414 -1.37 -39.75 -40.85
N GLN A 415 -2.45 -39.11 -40.39
CA GLN A 415 -3.75 -39.15 -41.07
C GLN A 415 -3.65 -38.63 -42.51
N ASN A 416 -3.00 -37.48 -42.72
CA ASN A 416 -2.78 -36.91 -44.05
C ASN A 416 -1.91 -37.82 -44.95
N SER A 417 -0.95 -38.54 -44.38
CA SER A 417 -0.12 -39.51 -45.12
C SER A 417 -0.87 -40.81 -45.45
N LEU A 418 -1.78 -41.25 -44.58
CA LEU A 418 -2.62 -42.42 -44.82
C LEU A 418 -3.69 -42.12 -45.88
N LEU A 419 -4.33 -40.94 -45.81
CA LEU A 419 -5.29 -40.48 -46.82
C LEU A 419 -4.66 -40.52 -48.22
N LYS A 420 -3.47 -39.91 -48.39
CA LYS A 420 -2.72 -39.97 -49.66
C LYS A 420 -2.39 -41.38 -50.15
N ARG A 421 -2.26 -42.39 -49.27
CA ARG A 421 -2.07 -43.79 -49.70
C ARG A 421 -3.41 -44.47 -50.02
N VAL A 422 -4.52 -44.08 -49.39
CA VAL A 422 -5.87 -44.49 -49.82
C VAL A 422 -6.15 -43.93 -51.22
N ASP A 423 -5.98 -42.61 -51.41
CA ASP A 423 -6.14 -41.95 -52.72
C ASP A 423 -5.32 -42.66 -53.82
N ALA A 424 -4.07 -43.01 -53.52
CA ALA A 424 -3.19 -43.73 -54.44
C ALA A 424 -3.59 -45.21 -54.67
N LEU A 425 -4.16 -45.88 -53.66
CA LEU A 425 -4.69 -47.24 -53.78
C LEU A 425 -6.00 -47.28 -54.57
N ASP A 426 -6.83 -46.25 -54.48
CA ASP A 426 -8.06 -46.14 -55.27
C ASP A 426 -7.73 -45.88 -56.75
N VAL A 427 -6.71 -45.06 -57.06
CA VAL A 427 -6.17 -44.93 -58.43
C VAL A 427 -5.56 -46.26 -58.93
N GLU A 428 -4.79 -46.96 -58.09
CA GLU A 428 -4.23 -48.28 -58.40
C GLU A 428 -5.34 -49.31 -58.68
N ARG A 429 -6.44 -49.27 -57.91
CA ARG A 429 -7.65 -50.09 -58.10
C ARG A 429 -8.38 -49.74 -59.39
N GLU A 430 -8.62 -48.48 -59.69
CA GLU A 430 -9.29 -48.06 -60.93
C GLU A 430 -8.51 -48.51 -62.16
N GLU A 431 -7.19 -48.34 -62.15
CA GLU A 431 -6.34 -48.72 -63.28
C GLU A 431 -6.31 -50.25 -63.48
N LEU A 432 -6.19 -51.03 -62.41
CA LEU A 432 -6.33 -52.48 -62.48
C LEU A 432 -7.72 -52.91 -62.97
N GLN A 433 -8.79 -52.18 -62.62
CA GLN A 433 -10.14 -52.47 -63.11
C GLN A 433 -10.28 -52.16 -64.60
N ARG A 434 -9.76 -51.02 -65.09
CA ARG A 434 -9.70 -50.72 -66.55
C ARG A 434 -8.92 -51.78 -67.32
N GLN A 435 -7.77 -52.23 -66.79
CA GLN A 435 -6.98 -53.28 -67.42
C GLN A 435 -7.70 -54.64 -67.42
N LEU A 436 -8.54 -54.93 -66.42
CA LEU A 436 -9.40 -56.11 -66.41
C LEU A 436 -10.48 -55.99 -67.49
N GLU A 437 -11.21 -54.88 -67.53
CA GLU A 437 -12.27 -54.60 -68.51
C GLU A 437 -11.76 -54.67 -69.96
N VAL A 438 -10.57 -54.13 -70.24
CA VAL A 438 -9.90 -54.24 -71.55
C VAL A 438 -9.51 -55.68 -71.88
N LYS A 439 -8.99 -56.46 -70.91
CA LYS A 439 -8.67 -57.89 -71.14
C LYS A 439 -9.92 -58.72 -71.40
N GLU A 440 -10.98 -58.52 -70.63
CA GLU A 440 -12.25 -59.20 -70.86
C GLU A 440 -12.82 -58.89 -72.25
N GLU A 441 -12.72 -57.65 -72.73
CA GLU A 441 -13.20 -57.29 -74.08
C GLU A 441 -12.32 -57.89 -75.19
N VAL A 442 -11.00 -57.96 -74.98
CA VAL A 442 -10.09 -58.69 -75.89
C VAL A 442 -10.43 -60.18 -75.91
N ASP A 443 -10.63 -60.82 -74.76
CA ASP A 443 -10.98 -62.24 -74.66
C ASP A 443 -12.35 -62.54 -75.31
N LYS A 444 -13.35 -61.67 -75.12
CA LYS A 444 -14.64 -61.73 -75.86
C LYS A 444 -14.42 -61.66 -77.38
N SER A 445 -13.59 -60.73 -77.85
CA SER A 445 -13.31 -60.55 -79.28
C SER A 445 -12.58 -61.76 -79.88
N LEU A 446 -11.62 -62.34 -79.15
CA LEU A 446 -10.89 -63.55 -79.51
C LEU A 446 -11.83 -64.77 -79.54
N PHE A 447 -12.71 -64.92 -78.55
CA PHE A 447 -13.72 -65.98 -78.52
C PHE A 447 -14.67 -65.91 -79.72
N ILE A 448 -15.15 -64.71 -80.07
CA ILE A 448 -15.98 -64.49 -81.27
C ILE A 448 -15.21 -64.82 -82.56
N SER A 449 -13.91 -64.49 -82.63
CA SER A 449 -13.05 -64.82 -83.78
C SER A 449 -12.86 -66.34 -83.91
N LEU A 450 -12.44 -67.01 -82.84
CA LEU A 450 -12.25 -68.46 -82.79
C LEU A 450 -13.55 -69.23 -83.05
N GLN A 451 -14.71 -68.71 -82.63
CA GLN A 451 -16.00 -69.34 -82.93
C GLN A 451 -16.37 -69.21 -84.42
N LYS A 452 -16.06 -68.09 -85.09
CA LYS A 452 -16.21 -67.94 -86.55
C LYS A 452 -15.26 -68.85 -87.33
N GLU A 453 -14.01 -68.94 -86.89
CA GLU A 453 -13.03 -69.86 -87.48
C GLU A 453 -13.49 -71.32 -87.32
N LYS A 454 -13.90 -71.71 -86.11
CA LYS A 454 -14.49 -73.03 -85.83
C LYS A 454 -15.67 -73.34 -86.75
N GLN A 455 -16.63 -72.41 -86.90
CA GLN A 455 -17.77 -72.59 -87.82
C GLN A 455 -17.30 -72.79 -89.26
N THR A 456 -16.34 -72.00 -89.72
CA THR A 456 -15.76 -72.10 -91.07
C THR A 456 -15.05 -73.44 -91.28
N LEU A 457 -14.32 -73.92 -90.27
CA LEU A 457 -13.67 -75.24 -90.29
C LEU A 457 -14.71 -76.37 -90.27
N GLN A 458 -15.79 -76.26 -89.49
CA GLN A 458 -16.87 -77.25 -89.48
C GLN A 458 -17.53 -77.37 -90.87
N THR A 459 -17.91 -76.25 -91.51
CA THR A 459 -18.46 -76.27 -92.87
C THR A 459 -17.48 -76.86 -93.90
N ARG A 460 -16.17 -76.62 -93.76
CA ARG A 460 -15.15 -77.24 -94.62
C ARG A 460 -14.99 -78.75 -94.37
N VAL A 461 -15.15 -79.22 -93.13
CA VAL A 461 -15.18 -80.65 -92.82
C VAL A 461 -16.44 -81.30 -93.42
N GLU A 462 -17.61 -80.70 -93.23
CA GLU A 462 -18.88 -81.16 -93.83
C GLU A 462 -18.81 -81.23 -95.37
N GLU A 463 -18.20 -80.23 -96.02
CA GLU A 463 -17.97 -80.24 -97.47
C GLU A 463 -16.99 -81.35 -97.91
N LEU A 464 -15.92 -81.58 -97.14
CA LEU A 464 -14.96 -82.65 -97.41
C LEU A 464 -15.57 -84.04 -97.18
N GLU A 465 -16.37 -84.24 -96.13
CA GLU A 465 -17.12 -85.46 -95.88
C GLU A 465 -18.11 -85.74 -97.02
N LYS A 466 -18.82 -84.72 -97.50
CA LYS A 466 -19.70 -84.84 -98.69
C LYS A 466 -18.91 -85.24 -99.93
N ARG A 467 -17.78 -84.59 -100.22
CA ARG A 467 -16.90 -84.94 -101.36
C ARG A 467 -16.33 -86.36 -101.23
N VAL A 468 -15.98 -86.81 -100.02
CA VAL A 468 -15.54 -88.18 -99.74
C VAL A 468 -16.68 -89.18 -99.96
N ALA A 469 -17.90 -88.87 -99.55
CA ALA A 469 -19.07 -89.71 -99.83
C ALA A 469 -19.38 -89.80 -101.33
N GLU A 470 -19.34 -88.68 -102.06
CA GLU A 470 -19.48 -88.63 -103.52
C GLU A 470 -18.40 -89.48 -104.22
N LEU A 471 -17.14 -89.39 -103.78
CA LEU A 471 -16.04 -90.23 -104.28
C LEU A 471 -16.20 -91.71 -103.91
N MET A 472 -16.71 -92.04 -102.72
CA MET A 472 -16.99 -93.43 -102.33
C MET A 472 -18.08 -94.05 -103.21
N GLU A 473 -19.14 -93.31 -103.56
CA GLU A 473 -20.15 -93.79 -104.51
C GLU A 473 -19.59 -93.95 -105.93
N HIS A 474 -18.71 -93.04 -106.39
CA HIS A 474 -17.98 -93.25 -107.66
C HIS A 474 -17.11 -94.51 -107.63
N VAL A 475 -16.39 -94.79 -106.53
CA VAL A 475 -15.59 -96.01 -106.36
C VAL A 475 -16.47 -97.26 -106.30
N LYS A 476 -17.65 -97.21 -105.67
CA LYS A 476 -18.63 -98.32 -105.71
C LYS A 476 -19.15 -98.55 -107.12
N ALA A 477 -19.53 -97.49 -107.84
CA ALA A 477 -20.03 -97.58 -109.21
C ALA A 477 -18.96 -98.13 -110.18
N LEU A 478 -17.70 -97.74 -110.01
CA LEU A 478 -16.57 -98.32 -110.75
C LEU A 478 -16.36 -99.79 -110.42
N ARG A 479 -16.39 -100.19 -109.14
CA ARG A 479 -16.26 -101.61 -108.73
C ARG A 479 -17.42 -102.47 -109.23
N GLU A 480 -18.65 -101.96 -109.25
CA GLU A 480 -19.79 -102.71 -109.79
C GLU A 480 -19.72 -102.80 -111.32
N ARG A 481 -19.22 -101.76 -112.00
CA ARG A 481 -18.87 -101.83 -113.43
C ARG A 481 -17.78 -102.87 -113.70
N GLU A 482 -16.72 -102.93 -112.91
CA GLU A 482 -15.69 -103.98 -112.98
C GLU A 482 -16.30 -105.38 -112.75
N ARG A 483 -17.15 -105.52 -111.72
CA ARG A 483 -17.83 -106.79 -111.41
C ARG A 483 -18.74 -107.25 -112.57
N LEU A 484 -19.45 -106.34 -113.22
CA LEU A 484 -20.27 -106.63 -114.39
C LEU A 484 -19.42 -106.97 -115.63
N LEU A 485 -18.30 -106.29 -115.85
CA LEU A 485 -17.36 -106.61 -116.95
C LEU A 485 -16.69 -107.97 -116.77
N VAL A 486 -16.43 -108.41 -115.53
CA VAL A 486 -15.92 -109.76 -115.22
C VAL A 486 -17.03 -110.81 -115.37
N ALA A 487 -18.23 -110.56 -114.86
CA ALA A 487 -19.35 -111.50 -114.95
C ALA A 487 -19.91 -111.67 -116.37
N PHE A 488 -19.77 -110.65 -117.22
CA PHE A 488 -20.20 -110.64 -118.62
C PHE A 488 -19.09 -110.07 -119.51
N PRO A 489 -18.07 -110.86 -119.88
CA PRO A 489 -16.93 -110.39 -120.70
C PRO A 489 -17.34 -109.80 -122.06
N GLU A 490 -18.50 -110.22 -122.59
CA GLU A 490 -19.06 -109.75 -123.86
C GLU A 490 -19.76 -108.38 -123.78
N LEU A 491 -19.94 -107.82 -122.57
CA LEU A 491 -20.35 -106.40 -122.39
C LEU A 491 -19.17 -105.43 -122.43
N ASN A 492 -17.94 -105.91 -122.64
CA ASN A 492 -16.80 -105.04 -122.95
C ASN A 492 -16.79 -104.70 -124.45
N ASN A 493 -16.83 -103.40 -124.80
CA ASN A 493 -16.82 -102.94 -126.19
C ASN A 493 -15.44 -103.15 -126.87
N TRP A 494 -15.16 -104.37 -127.33
CA TRP A 494 -14.02 -104.75 -128.19
C TRP A 494 -14.09 -104.18 -129.63
N ALA A 495 -14.85 -103.10 -129.84
CA ALA A 495 -15.25 -102.62 -131.18
C ALA A 495 -14.21 -101.75 -131.93
N HIS A 496 -13.10 -101.37 -131.29
CA HIS A 496 -12.13 -100.42 -131.87
C HIS A 496 -10.65 -100.85 -131.81
N THR A 497 -10.36 -102.13 -131.62
CA THR A 497 -9.01 -102.69 -131.85
C THR A 497 -9.08 -104.12 -132.37
N GLN A 498 -9.01 -104.26 -133.70
CA GLN A 498 -8.85 -105.53 -134.41
C GLN A 498 -7.92 -105.32 -135.64
N PRO A 499 -7.34 -106.38 -136.23
CA PRO A 499 -5.95 -106.70 -135.89
C PRO A 499 -5.03 -106.63 -137.11
N GLN A 500 -3.71 -106.67 -136.85
CA GLN A 500 -2.73 -107.06 -137.86
C GLN A 500 -1.77 -108.08 -137.25
N SER A 501 -1.52 -109.17 -137.97
CA SER A 501 -0.49 -110.16 -137.60
C SER A 501 0.88 -109.50 -137.64
N THR A 502 1.76 -109.88 -136.72
CA THR A 502 3.14 -109.37 -136.67
C THR A 502 4.02 -109.96 -137.80
N GLY A 503 3.45 -110.78 -138.70
CA GLY A 503 4.16 -111.50 -139.76
C GLY A 503 5.01 -112.66 -139.24
N ASN A 504 5.14 -112.81 -137.92
CA ASN A 504 5.91 -113.84 -137.25
C ASN A 504 4.98 -114.71 -136.40
N LEU A 505 4.58 -115.84 -136.97
CA LEU A 505 3.68 -116.84 -136.37
C LEU A 505 4.07 -117.28 -134.95
N ILE A 506 5.36 -117.27 -134.61
CA ILE A 506 5.83 -117.70 -133.28
C ILE A 506 5.46 -116.67 -132.20
N LEU A 507 5.65 -115.37 -132.48
CA LEU A 507 5.29 -114.30 -131.53
C LEU A 507 3.77 -114.16 -131.37
N ASP A 508 3.03 -114.25 -132.48
CA ASP A 508 1.56 -114.22 -132.45
C ASP A 508 1.03 -115.44 -131.65
N MET A 509 1.64 -116.62 -131.78
CA MET A 509 1.33 -117.80 -130.95
C MET A 509 1.75 -117.64 -129.48
N GLU A 510 2.93 -117.09 -129.16
CA GLU A 510 3.35 -116.86 -127.78
C GLU A 510 2.42 -115.88 -127.06
N GLN A 511 1.99 -114.81 -127.72
CA GLN A 511 1.04 -113.85 -127.14
C GLN A 511 -0.33 -114.50 -126.91
N GLN A 512 -0.80 -115.34 -127.84
CA GLN A 512 -2.02 -116.13 -127.66
C GLN A 512 -1.87 -117.18 -126.55
N GLN A 513 -0.70 -117.80 -126.41
CA GLN A 513 -0.38 -118.75 -125.33
C GLN A 513 -0.33 -118.06 -123.95
N GLN A 514 0.25 -116.86 -123.85
CA GLN A 514 0.23 -116.07 -122.61
C GLN A 514 -1.20 -115.69 -122.20
N SER A 515 -2.02 -115.24 -123.16
CA SER A 515 -3.43 -114.93 -122.93
C SER A 515 -4.22 -116.17 -122.47
N ASN A 516 -3.98 -117.32 -123.10
CA ASN A 516 -4.54 -118.61 -122.65
C ASN A 516 -4.06 -119.01 -121.25
N ASN A 517 -2.79 -118.78 -120.90
CA ASN A 517 -2.24 -119.05 -119.55
C ASN A 517 -2.92 -118.20 -118.46
N ILE A 518 -3.21 -116.92 -118.76
CA ILE A 518 -3.97 -116.04 -117.86
C ILE A 518 -5.41 -116.55 -117.72
N ARG A 519 -6.06 -116.92 -118.84
CA ARG A 519 -7.41 -117.50 -118.84
C ARG A 519 -7.50 -118.80 -118.04
N ILE A 520 -6.49 -119.67 -118.13
CA ILE A 520 -6.40 -120.91 -117.32
C ILE A 520 -6.34 -120.57 -115.83
N LYS A 521 -5.48 -119.64 -115.40
CA LYS A 521 -5.40 -119.23 -113.98
C LYS A 521 -6.70 -118.64 -113.42
N ILE A 522 -7.46 -117.91 -114.25
CA ILE A 522 -8.78 -117.39 -113.86
C ILE A 522 -9.77 -118.55 -113.74
N LEU A 523 -9.82 -119.46 -114.71
CA LEU A 523 -10.65 -120.67 -114.66
C LEU A 523 -10.27 -121.59 -113.49
N GLU A 524 -9.00 -121.64 -113.06
CA GLU A 524 -8.56 -122.34 -111.85
C GLU A 524 -9.08 -121.65 -110.57
N GLN A 525 -9.03 -120.31 -110.49
CA GLN A 525 -9.64 -119.56 -109.38
C GLN A 525 -11.16 -119.72 -109.32
N GLU A 526 -11.83 -119.72 -110.47
CA GLU A 526 -13.28 -119.98 -110.57
C GLU A 526 -13.60 -121.42 -110.21
N ASN A 527 -12.83 -122.41 -110.65
CA ASN A 527 -13.00 -123.81 -110.23
C ASN A 527 -12.74 -124.00 -108.73
N VAL A 528 -11.75 -123.33 -108.13
CA VAL A 528 -11.54 -123.32 -106.67
C VAL A 528 -12.74 -122.66 -105.94
N THR A 529 -13.36 -121.64 -106.54
CA THR A 529 -14.54 -120.96 -105.99
C THR A 529 -15.81 -121.81 -106.14
N LEU A 530 -15.96 -122.51 -107.26
CA LEU A 530 -17.00 -123.51 -107.49
C LEU A 530 -16.83 -124.71 -106.57
N HIS A 531 -15.62 -125.22 -106.34
CA HIS A 531 -15.34 -126.24 -105.34
C HIS A 531 -15.73 -125.78 -103.93
N LYS A 532 -15.33 -124.57 -103.52
CA LYS A 532 -15.77 -123.99 -102.22
C LYS A 532 -17.28 -123.78 -102.12
N SER A 533 -17.97 -123.60 -103.25
CA SER A 533 -19.43 -123.47 -103.32
C SER A 533 -20.15 -124.83 -103.32
N LEU A 534 -19.59 -125.82 -104.02
CA LEU A 534 -20.02 -127.21 -104.00
C LEU A 534 -19.82 -127.82 -102.61
N GLU A 535 -18.73 -127.51 -101.91
CA GLU A 535 -18.52 -127.99 -100.53
C GLU A 535 -19.57 -127.41 -99.57
N LYS A 536 -19.94 -126.13 -99.73
CA LYS A 536 -21.05 -125.50 -99.00
C LYS A 536 -22.43 -126.07 -99.38
N LEU A 537 -22.62 -126.53 -100.61
CA LEU A 537 -23.82 -127.26 -101.03
C LEU A 537 -23.84 -128.69 -100.47
N ARG A 538 -22.70 -129.39 -100.43
CA ARG A 538 -22.52 -130.71 -99.83
C ARG A 538 -22.88 -130.69 -98.34
N GLN A 539 -22.45 -129.64 -97.64
CA GLN A 539 -22.81 -129.34 -96.25
C GLN A 539 -24.30 -128.97 -96.05
N ARG A 540 -25.02 -128.54 -97.10
CA ARG A 540 -26.48 -128.28 -97.06
C ARG A 540 -27.34 -129.46 -97.54
N GLY A 541 -26.75 -130.49 -98.15
CA GLY A 541 -27.47 -131.64 -98.71
C GLY A 541 -27.77 -132.80 -97.74
N MET A 542 -27.25 -132.77 -96.52
CA MET A 542 -27.30 -133.93 -95.61
C MET A 542 -28.53 -133.97 -94.67
N LEU A 543 -29.75 -133.96 -95.22
CA LEU A 543 -30.97 -134.26 -94.46
C LEU A 543 -31.93 -135.18 -95.23
N LYS A 544 -32.22 -136.36 -94.62
CA LYS A 544 -33.19 -137.42 -95.02
C LYS A 544 -32.67 -138.43 -96.09
N ILE A 545 -32.06 -139.59 -95.75
CA ILE A 545 -32.60 -140.88 -95.15
C ILE A 545 -33.09 -141.88 -96.25
N PRO A 546 -32.90 -143.23 -96.20
CA PRO A 546 -32.05 -144.15 -95.37
C PRO A 546 -31.32 -145.32 -96.14
N LYS A 547 -30.47 -146.13 -95.43
CA LYS A 547 -30.34 -147.65 -95.45
C LYS A 547 -29.00 -148.10 -94.78
N VAL A 548 -28.94 -148.83 -93.65
CA VAL A 548 -29.24 -150.27 -93.39
C VAL A 548 -28.47 -151.22 -94.34
N ARG A 549 -27.61 -152.19 -93.93
CA ARG A 549 -27.18 -152.76 -92.61
C ARG A 549 -25.88 -153.59 -92.82
N ILE A 550 -24.98 -153.73 -91.81
CA ILE A 550 -24.30 -154.99 -91.32
C ILE A 550 -23.14 -154.68 -90.32
N TRP A 551 -22.59 -155.70 -89.65
CA TRP A 551 -21.45 -155.71 -88.68
C TRP A 551 -20.09 -156.01 -89.38
N VAL A 552 -18.89 -156.18 -88.80
CA VAL A 552 -18.33 -156.38 -87.43
C VAL A 552 -16.92 -155.74 -87.37
N GLY A 553 -16.41 -155.34 -86.19
CA GLY A 553 -14.94 -155.24 -86.00
C GLY A 553 -14.46 -154.26 -84.90
N ASN A 554 -14.02 -154.78 -83.74
CA ASN A 554 -13.34 -154.00 -82.70
C ASN A 554 -11.81 -154.01 -82.89
N MET A 555 -11.13 -152.88 -82.66
CA MET A 555 -10.29 -152.70 -81.45
C MET A 555 -9.73 -151.26 -81.32
N ARG A 556 -9.24 -150.92 -80.12
CA ARG A 556 -8.64 -149.63 -79.75
C ARG A 556 -7.12 -149.64 -79.92
N TYR A 557 -6.51 -148.47 -80.00
CA TYR A 557 -5.24 -148.16 -79.32
C TYR A 557 -5.18 -146.67 -78.93
N ASP A 558 -4.48 -146.36 -77.84
CA ASP A 558 -4.34 -145.03 -77.22
C ASP A 558 -2.90 -144.47 -77.35
N ALA A 559 -2.73 -143.14 -77.44
CA ALA A 559 -1.53 -142.36 -77.05
C ALA A 559 -1.85 -140.83 -77.15
N MET A 560 -1.88 -140.05 -76.07
CA MET A 560 -0.78 -139.27 -75.45
C MET A 560 -0.19 -138.13 -76.32
N ARG A 561 -0.39 -136.84 -75.96
CA ARG A 561 0.44 -135.94 -75.10
C ARG A 561 1.79 -135.54 -75.75
N TYR A 562 2.32 -134.32 -75.62
CA TYR A 562 2.23 -133.26 -74.58
C TYR A 562 1.64 -131.93 -75.16
N ASP A 563 1.19 -130.88 -74.45
CA ASP A 563 1.63 -130.16 -73.22
C ASP A 563 2.96 -129.37 -73.42
N VAL A 564 3.17 -128.11 -73.01
CA VAL A 564 2.46 -127.18 -72.08
C VAL A 564 2.51 -125.71 -72.59
N GLY A 565 1.39 -124.96 -72.46
CA GLY A 565 1.22 -123.56 -71.96
C GLY A 565 2.09 -122.37 -72.40
N LEU A 566 1.86 -121.10 -72.00
CA LEU A 566 0.81 -120.38 -71.21
C LEU A 566 1.15 -118.83 -71.36
N LYS A 567 0.36 -117.75 -71.08
CA LYS A 567 -1.04 -117.50 -70.65
C LYS A 567 -1.45 -115.99 -70.79
N VAL A 568 -2.46 -115.62 -71.61
CA VAL A 568 -3.33 -114.39 -71.49
C VAL A 568 -2.64 -113.00 -71.67
N GLY A 569 -3.27 -111.88 -72.05
CA GLY A 569 -4.68 -111.51 -72.36
C GLY A 569 -4.77 -110.42 -73.46
N LEU A 570 -5.93 -110.05 -74.05
CA LEU A 570 -7.25 -109.67 -73.50
C LEU A 570 -7.25 -108.33 -72.72
N ASP A 571 -8.16 -107.35 -72.94
CA ASP A 571 -9.03 -107.13 -74.11
C ASP A 571 -9.65 -105.70 -74.15
N PHE A 572 -10.35 -105.38 -75.25
CA PHE A 572 -11.37 -104.33 -75.51
C PHE A 572 -11.82 -103.30 -74.42
N SER A 573 -11.66 -102.00 -74.77
CA SER A 573 -12.74 -101.01 -74.99
C SER A 573 -13.48 -100.28 -73.82
N THR A 574 -14.03 -99.08 -74.17
CA THR A 574 -15.36 -98.53 -73.76
C THR A 574 -15.44 -97.26 -72.85
N VAL A 575 -15.45 -96.08 -73.49
CA VAL A 575 -16.46 -94.96 -73.34
C VAL A 575 -16.52 -94.04 -72.07
N ALA A 576 -16.91 -92.78 -72.33
CA ALA A 576 -17.61 -91.77 -71.49
C ALA A 576 -16.87 -90.71 -70.61
N HIS A 577 -16.94 -89.46 -71.10
CA HIS A 577 -17.48 -88.24 -70.46
C HIS A 577 -16.79 -87.43 -69.34
N LEU A 578 -16.60 -86.14 -69.70
CA LEU A 578 -16.95 -84.89 -68.97
C LEU A 578 -15.93 -84.12 -68.07
N GLN A 579 -15.72 -82.88 -68.53
CA GLN A 579 -15.77 -81.59 -67.81
C GLN A 579 -14.53 -80.96 -67.14
N THR A 580 -14.14 -79.83 -67.76
CA THR A 580 -13.73 -78.52 -67.18
C THR A 580 -12.50 -78.40 -66.28
N GLY A 581 -11.70 -77.34 -66.49
CA GLY A 581 -10.81 -76.81 -65.46
C GLY A 581 -9.58 -76.04 -65.98
N SER A 582 -9.75 -74.81 -66.45
CA SER A 582 -8.66 -73.97 -66.93
C SER A 582 -7.61 -73.63 -65.86
N ARG A 583 -6.32 -73.68 -66.21
CA ARG A 583 -5.44 -72.51 -66.12
C ARG A 583 -4.13 -72.65 -66.91
N THR A 584 -3.63 -71.53 -67.39
CA THR A 584 -2.32 -71.38 -68.05
C THR A 584 -1.22 -71.03 -67.05
N GLU A 585 0.01 -71.39 -67.40
CA GLU A 585 1.23 -70.80 -66.85
C GLU A 585 1.45 -69.40 -67.45
N GLU A 586 2.21 -68.52 -66.76
CA GLU A 586 3.49 -68.08 -67.33
C GLU A 586 4.42 -67.37 -66.34
N THR A 587 5.70 -67.55 -66.58
CA THR A 587 6.89 -66.92 -65.97
C THR A 587 7.41 -65.79 -66.88
N LEU A 588 8.41 -64.92 -66.63
CA LEU A 588 9.38 -64.71 -65.53
C LEU A 588 10.06 -63.32 -65.66
N GLY A 589 10.46 -62.69 -64.54
CA GLY A 589 11.73 -61.96 -64.39
C GLY A 589 11.79 -60.44 -64.64
N ARG A 590 12.93 -59.74 -64.42
CA ARG A 590 14.07 -59.92 -63.47
C ARG A 590 15.09 -58.75 -63.59
N ARG A 591 15.28 -57.95 -62.53
CA ARG A 591 16.48 -57.16 -62.08
C ARG A 591 16.03 -55.93 -61.25
N GLY A 592 16.79 -55.41 -60.27
CA GLY A 592 18.02 -55.90 -59.62
C GLY A 592 18.84 -54.76 -58.98
N GLN A 593 19.58 -55.07 -57.89
CA GLN A 593 20.63 -54.26 -57.22
C GLN A 593 20.21 -52.96 -56.50
N ASP A 594 20.83 -52.46 -55.41
CA ASP A 594 21.61 -52.98 -54.23
C ASP A 594 21.41 -51.87 -53.10
N ASP A 595 22.14 -51.62 -51.99
CA ASP A 595 23.41 -52.09 -51.38
C ASP A 595 23.51 -51.69 -49.86
N CYS A 596 24.55 -52.16 -49.16
CA CYS A 596 25.34 -51.55 -48.06
C CYS A 596 24.78 -51.21 -46.64
N THR A 597 25.13 -52.08 -45.68
CA THR A 597 25.91 -51.83 -44.42
C THR A 597 25.40 -51.05 -43.18
N SER A 598 25.81 -51.56 -42.00
CA SER A 598 26.37 -50.85 -40.80
C SER A 598 25.44 -50.10 -39.81
N GLU A 599 25.69 -49.98 -38.48
CA GLU A 599 26.29 -50.88 -37.45
C GLU A 599 26.10 -50.25 -36.02
N MET A 600 25.88 -51.06 -34.96
CA MET A 600 26.11 -50.71 -33.52
C MET A 600 25.33 -49.49 -32.91
N LYS A 601 25.27 -49.19 -31.58
CA LYS A 601 25.67 -49.83 -30.29
C LYS A 601 24.84 -49.27 -29.10
N HIS A 602 24.32 -50.14 -28.21
CA HIS A 602 23.93 -49.87 -26.79
C HIS A 602 22.81 -48.79 -26.55
N THR A 603 22.19 -48.57 -25.35
CA THR A 603 22.47 -48.96 -23.95
C THR A 603 21.23 -49.40 -23.13
N ARG A 604 21.36 -50.55 -22.44
CA ARG A 604 21.18 -50.73 -20.98
C ARG A 604 19.92 -50.15 -20.29
N THR A 605 18.86 -50.94 -20.19
CA THR A 605 17.84 -50.77 -19.13
C THR A 605 18.44 -50.99 -17.74
N ARG A 606 18.27 -50.03 -16.82
CA ARG A 606 18.75 -50.14 -15.44
C ARG A 606 17.55 -50.22 -14.48
N LYS A 607 17.27 -51.42 -13.94
CA LYS A 607 16.50 -51.53 -12.70
C LYS A 607 17.36 -50.96 -11.56
N SER A 608 16.76 -50.13 -10.72
CA SER A 608 17.38 -49.64 -9.47
C SER A 608 16.30 -49.50 -8.42
N ASN A 609 16.50 -50.18 -7.29
CA ASN A 609 15.58 -50.15 -6.16
C ASN A 609 15.49 -48.74 -5.57
N ILE A 610 14.32 -48.35 -5.08
CA ILE A 610 14.21 -47.35 -4.02
C ILE A 610 14.03 -48.13 -2.71
N PHE A 611 15.01 -47.99 -1.83
CA PHE A 611 14.96 -48.53 -0.47
C PHE A 611 14.10 -47.61 0.39
N ILE A 612 13.28 -48.17 1.28
CA ILE A 612 12.59 -47.37 2.31
C ILE A 612 13.58 -47.14 3.45
N SER A 613 13.76 -45.91 3.88
CA SER A 613 14.36 -45.56 5.17
C SER A 613 13.84 -44.22 5.64
N LEU A 614 13.63 -44.10 6.94
CA LEU A 614 13.16 -42.90 7.61
C LEU A 614 14.35 -41.95 7.82
N HIS A 615 14.12 -40.63 7.69
CA HIS A 615 14.17 -39.75 8.87
C HIS A 615 13.35 -38.46 8.66
#